data_AF-A0A964YH11-F1
#
_entry.id   AF-A0A964YH11-F1
#
_cell.length_a   1.000
_cell.length_b   1.000
_cell.length_c   1.000
_cell.angle_alpha   90.00
_cell.angle_beta   90.00
_cell.angle_gamma   90.00
#
_symmetry.space_group_name_H-M   'P 1'
#
loop_
_entity.id
_entity.type
_entity.pdbx_description
1 polymer ?
#
loop_
_entity_poly.entity_id
_entity_poly.type
_entity_poly.pdbx_seq_one_letter_code
_entity_poly.pdbx_strand_id
1 'polypeptide(L)'
;MKPRTAYLTLGISVAINVLLLLGHLDIPSGGGQYEMSPNGVFVASVNSLRNSNPFGLDKRIYSEMTVRRGGSSSPPLVSIIVRPERVTDEMEFRAIDDLISWSDDSTSVVFQTPSGKFQISVPESK
;
A
#
# COMPACT_ATOMS: atom_id res chain seq x y z
N MET A 1 -52.50 -6.36 -12.84
CA MET A 1 -51.68 -5.14 -12.61
C MET A 1 -50.24 -5.56 -12.38
N LYS A 2 -49.30 -4.91 -13.07
CA LYS A 2 -47.91 -5.37 -13.23
C LYS A 2 -47.07 -5.16 -11.95
N PRO A 3 -46.25 -6.13 -11.51
CA PRO A 3 -45.36 -6.00 -10.35
C PRO A 3 -44.09 -5.21 -10.73
N ARG A 4 -44.21 -4.11 -11.48
CA ARG A 4 -43.04 -3.35 -11.99
C ARG A 4 -42.31 -2.58 -10.90
N THR A 5 -43.02 -2.19 -9.84
CA THR A 5 -42.46 -1.36 -8.75
C THR A 5 -41.54 -2.17 -7.83
N ALA A 6 -41.87 -3.44 -7.56
CA ALA A 6 -41.08 -4.28 -6.65
C ALA A 6 -39.68 -4.61 -7.19
N TYR A 7 -39.56 -4.90 -8.49
CA TYR A 7 -38.25 -5.17 -9.12
C TYR A 7 -37.37 -3.92 -9.22
N LEU A 8 -37.98 -2.73 -9.38
CA LEU A 8 -37.25 -1.47 -9.44
C LEU A 8 -36.64 -1.13 -8.07
N THR A 9 -37.42 -1.26 -6.98
CA THR A 9 -36.93 -1.01 -5.62
C THR A 9 -35.86 -2.03 -5.20
N LEU A 10 -36.04 -3.31 -5.55
CA LEU A 10 -35.03 -4.35 -5.27
C LEU A 10 -33.73 -4.08 -6.05
N GLY A 11 -33.83 -3.69 -7.31
CA GLY A 11 -32.67 -3.34 -8.15
C GLY A 11 -31.89 -2.13 -7.62
N ILE A 12 -32.58 -1.09 -7.17
CA ILE A 12 -31.95 0.09 -6.56
C ILE A 12 -31.27 -0.28 -5.23
N SER A 13 -31.91 -1.08 -4.38
CA SER A 13 -31.29 -1.53 -3.11
C SER A 13 -30.06 -2.41 -3.33
N VAL A 14 -30.07 -3.32 -4.31
CA VAL A 14 -28.89 -4.13 -4.64
C VAL A 14 -27.77 -3.25 -5.17
N ALA A 15 -28.07 -2.30 -6.07
CA ALA A 15 -27.08 -1.37 -6.60
C ALA A 15 -26.44 -0.51 -5.50
N ILE A 16 -27.24 0.03 -4.56
CA ILE A 16 -26.73 0.81 -3.43
C ILE A 16 -25.85 -0.05 -2.52
N ASN A 17 -26.26 -1.27 -2.19
CA ASN A 17 -25.46 -2.16 -1.33
C ASN A 17 -24.13 -2.56 -2.00
N VAL A 18 -24.14 -2.84 -3.30
CA VAL A 18 -22.90 -3.11 -4.06
C VAL A 18 -22.01 -1.86 -4.09
N LEU A 19 -22.58 -0.66 -4.29
CA LEU A 19 -21.83 0.59 -4.27
C LEU A 19 -21.20 0.87 -2.90
N LEU A 20 -21.94 0.64 -1.82
CA LEU A 20 -21.46 0.78 -0.45
C LEU A 20 -20.37 -0.24 -0.14
N LEU A 21 -20.51 -1.49 -0.60
CA LEU A 21 -19.50 -2.54 -0.41
C LEU A 21 -18.21 -2.22 -1.18
N LEU A 22 -18.33 -1.80 -2.44
CA LEU A 22 -17.19 -1.36 -3.26
C LEU A 22 -16.52 -0.10 -2.72
N GLY A 23 -17.25 0.77 -2.01
CA GLY A 23 -16.71 1.96 -1.37
C GLY A 23 -15.78 1.70 -0.19
N HIS A 24 -15.68 0.46 0.31
CA HIS A 24 -14.83 0.06 1.43
C HIS A 24 -13.75 -0.96 1.06
N LEU A 25 -13.60 -1.29 -0.23
CA LEU A 25 -12.61 -2.26 -0.69
C LEU A 25 -11.26 -1.57 -0.95
N ASP A 26 -10.30 -1.79 -0.04
CA ASP A 26 -8.90 -1.50 -0.27
C ASP A 26 -8.34 -2.53 -1.27
N ILE A 27 -8.07 -2.09 -2.51
CA ILE A 27 -7.47 -2.95 -3.55
C ILE A 27 -5.97 -2.66 -3.61
N PRO A 28 -5.10 -3.67 -3.42
CA PRO A 28 -3.67 -3.49 -3.63
C PRO A 28 -3.39 -3.07 -5.08
N SER A 29 -2.92 -1.84 -5.31
CA SER A 29 -2.51 -1.41 -6.65
C SER A 29 -1.03 -1.74 -6.86
N GLY A 30 -0.78 -2.88 -7.50
CA GLY A 30 0.51 -3.57 -7.55
C GLY A 30 1.64 -2.82 -8.25
N GLY A 31 2.29 -1.90 -7.55
CA GLY A 31 3.62 -1.45 -7.93
C GLY A 31 4.27 -0.67 -6.80
N GLY A 32 5.53 -1.01 -6.59
CA GLY A 32 6.32 -0.63 -5.45
C GLY A 32 7.79 -0.72 -5.80
N GLN A 33 8.63 -0.07 -5.00
CA GLN A 33 10.09 -0.20 -5.13
C GLN A 33 10.58 -1.35 -4.27
N TYR A 34 11.65 -2.00 -4.70
CA TYR A 34 12.36 -3.00 -3.93
C TYR A 34 13.86 -2.75 -4.06
N GLU A 35 14.57 -2.95 -2.96
CA GLU A 35 16.01 -2.78 -2.91
C GLU A 35 16.63 -3.85 -2.02
N MET A 36 17.71 -4.44 -2.53
CA MET A 36 18.48 -5.44 -1.82
C MET A 36 19.52 -4.76 -0.94
N SER A 37 19.71 -5.26 0.27
CA SER A 37 20.76 -4.75 1.15
C SER A 37 22.15 -4.99 0.54
N PRO A 38 23.16 -4.17 0.88
CA PRO A 38 24.54 -4.33 0.38
C PRO A 38 25.13 -5.72 0.58
N ASN A 39 24.79 -6.41 1.68
CA ASN A 39 25.23 -7.77 1.95
C ASN A 39 24.43 -8.88 1.23
N GLY A 40 23.39 -8.53 0.48
CA GLY A 40 22.55 -9.47 -0.26
C GLY A 40 21.63 -10.36 0.60
N VAL A 41 21.49 -10.07 1.90
CA VAL A 41 20.71 -10.92 2.82
C VAL A 41 19.27 -10.46 2.97
N PHE A 42 19.04 -9.14 2.89
CA PHE A 42 17.74 -8.54 3.14
C PHE A 42 17.19 -7.86 1.90
N VAL A 43 15.87 -7.79 1.83
CA VAL A 43 15.13 -7.05 0.82
C VAL A 43 14.19 -6.11 1.53
N ALA A 44 14.33 -4.82 1.22
CA ALA A 44 13.36 -3.81 1.59
C ALA A 44 12.42 -3.60 0.40
N SER A 45 11.14 -3.37 0.69
CA SER A 45 10.17 -3.05 -0.35
C SER A 45 9.12 -2.09 0.16
N VAL A 46 8.66 -1.21 -0.71
CA VAL A 46 7.55 -0.30 -0.46
C VAL A 46 6.47 -0.55 -1.49
N ASN A 47 5.30 -1.01 -1.04
CA ASN A 47 4.14 -1.24 -1.88
C ASN A 47 3.13 -0.12 -1.68
N SER A 48 2.71 0.53 -2.76
CA SER A 48 1.58 1.45 -2.71
C SER A 48 0.27 0.67 -2.67
N LEU A 49 -0.48 0.83 -1.60
CA LEU A 49 -1.82 0.30 -1.46
C LEU A 49 -2.82 1.43 -1.73
N ARG A 50 -3.79 1.18 -2.61
CA ARG A 50 -4.78 2.18 -3.02
C ARG A 50 -6.02 2.05 -2.15
N ASN A 51 -6.51 3.18 -1.60
CA ASN A 51 -7.92 3.26 -1.26
C ASN A 51 -8.69 3.54 -2.56
N SER A 52 -9.07 2.47 -3.24
CA SER A 52 -9.88 2.57 -4.45
C SER A 52 -11.34 2.58 -4.07
N ASN A 53 -11.82 3.66 -3.46
CA ASN A 53 -13.23 4.00 -3.65
C ASN A 53 -13.33 4.61 -5.07
N PRO A 54 -13.80 3.87 -6.09
CA PRO A 54 -13.87 4.39 -7.46
C PRO A 54 -14.89 5.55 -7.61
N PHE A 55 -15.68 5.81 -6.55
CA PHE A 55 -16.68 6.87 -6.49
C PHE A 55 -16.35 7.94 -5.43
N GLY A 56 -15.24 7.80 -4.70
CA GLY A 56 -14.78 8.76 -3.71
C GLY A 56 -14.06 9.93 -4.38
N LEU A 57 -14.44 11.17 -4.05
CA LEU A 57 -13.70 12.36 -4.49
C LEU A 57 -12.35 12.50 -3.77
N ASP A 58 -12.23 11.92 -2.57
CA ASP A 58 -11.00 11.89 -1.78
C ASP A 58 -10.18 10.63 -2.11
N LYS A 59 -9.10 10.81 -2.87
CA LYS A 59 -8.11 9.75 -3.11
C LYS A 59 -7.15 9.68 -1.93
N ARG A 60 -6.94 8.46 -1.42
CA ARG A 60 -6.01 8.17 -0.33
C ARG A 60 -5.08 7.07 -0.79
N ILE A 61 -3.79 7.29 -0.64
CA ILE A 61 -2.79 6.25 -0.84
C ILE A 61 -2.19 5.87 0.51
N TYR A 62 -1.86 4.59 0.65
CA TYR A 62 -1.11 4.06 1.77
C TYR A 62 0.17 3.44 1.20
N SER A 63 1.22 3.39 2.00
CA SER A 63 2.41 2.61 1.67
C SER A 63 2.63 1.54 2.72
N GLU A 64 2.77 0.30 2.28
CA GLU A 64 3.28 -0.79 3.09
C GLU A 64 4.79 -0.91 2.85
N MET A 65 5.57 -0.56 3.86
CA MET A 65 7.02 -0.75 3.88
C MET A 65 7.34 -2.03 4.60
N THR A 66 8.21 -2.84 4.02
CA THR A 66 8.54 -4.14 4.56
C THR A 66 10.02 -4.42 4.42
N VAL A 67 10.59 -5.09 5.41
CA VAL A 67 11.94 -5.65 5.38
C VAL A 67 11.83 -7.15 5.55
N ARG A 68 12.44 -7.90 4.63
CA ARG A 68 12.44 -9.37 4.59
C ARG A 68 13.86 -9.89 4.60
N ARG A 69 14.04 -11.11 5.13
CA ARG A 69 15.26 -11.90 4.93
C ARG A 69 15.07 -12.80 3.71
N GLY A 70 15.96 -12.70 2.73
CA GLY A 70 15.83 -13.39 1.45
C GLY A 70 14.83 -12.72 0.51
N GLY A 71 14.10 -13.51 -0.28
CA GLY A 71 13.24 -13.01 -1.35
C GLY A 71 11.89 -12.44 -0.90
N SER A 72 11.13 -11.91 -1.86
CA SER A 72 9.80 -11.31 -1.65
C SER A 72 8.74 -12.29 -1.10
N SER A 73 8.97 -13.59 -1.23
CA SER A 73 8.12 -14.66 -0.68
C SER A 73 8.35 -14.93 0.81
N SER A 74 9.42 -14.41 1.40
CA SER A 74 9.68 -14.57 2.83
C SER A 74 8.73 -13.70 3.66
N PRO A 75 8.35 -14.14 4.88
CA PRO A 75 7.60 -13.30 5.80
C PRO A 75 8.42 -12.05 6.17
N PRO A 76 7.79 -10.87 6.31
CA PRO A 76 8.48 -9.66 6.72
C PRO A 76 8.98 -9.77 8.17
N LEU A 77 10.24 -9.39 8.38
CA LEU A 77 10.82 -9.16 9.72
C LEU A 77 10.19 -7.92 10.34
N VAL A 78 9.99 -6.89 9.52
CA VAL A 78 9.34 -5.63 9.88
C VAL A 78 8.34 -5.27 8.80
N SER A 79 7.13 -4.87 9.21
CA SER A 79 6.12 -4.28 8.33
C SER A 79 5.57 -3.01 8.97
N ILE A 80 5.59 -1.92 8.22
CA ILE A 80 5.07 -0.62 8.61
C ILE A 80 4.04 -0.19 7.57
N ILE A 81 2.86 0.20 8.05
CA ILE A 81 1.82 0.79 7.21
C ILE A 81 1.77 2.29 7.50
N VAL A 82 2.10 3.09 6.50
CA VAL A 82 1.94 4.54 6.57
C VAL A 82 0.54 4.91 6.08
N ARG A 83 -0.22 5.57 6.95
CA ARG A 83 -1.64 5.91 6.78
C ARG A 83 -1.84 7.30 6.18
N PRO A 84 -3.02 7.57 5.59
CA PRO A 84 -3.12 8.12 4.26
C PRO A 84 -2.80 9.61 4.20
N GLU A 85 -1.92 9.95 3.27
CA GLU A 85 -1.75 11.31 2.81
C GLU A 85 -2.81 11.61 1.75
N ARG A 86 -3.34 12.83 1.78
CA ARG A 86 -4.11 13.35 0.66
C ARG A 86 -3.12 13.61 -0.46
N VAL A 87 -3.26 12.85 -1.53
CA VAL A 87 -2.39 12.94 -2.70
C VAL A 87 -3.15 13.44 -3.90
N THR A 88 -2.44 14.17 -4.76
CA THR A 88 -3.00 14.63 -6.02
C THR A 88 -2.83 13.60 -7.13
N ASP A 89 -1.86 12.68 -6.96
CA ASP A 89 -1.58 11.57 -7.87
C ASP A 89 -1.60 10.22 -7.12
N GLU A 90 -2.23 9.21 -7.71
CA GLU A 90 -2.27 7.84 -7.18
C GLU A 90 -0.91 7.14 -7.27
N MET A 91 0.00 7.69 -8.08
CA MET A 91 1.33 7.18 -8.35
C MET A 91 2.42 7.93 -7.56
N GLU A 92 2.05 8.77 -6.59
CA GLU A 92 2.97 9.66 -5.87
C GLU A 92 4.13 8.89 -5.21
N PHE A 93 3.86 7.74 -4.58
CA PHE A 93 4.90 6.86 -4.04
C PHE A 93 5.79 6.19 -5.10
N ARG A 94 5.38 6.11 -6.37
CA ARG A 94 6.26 5.56 -7.43
C ARG A 94 7.15 6.63 -8.05
N ALA A 95 6.75 7.90 -7.93
CA ALA A 95 7.47 9.05 -8.47
C ALA A 95 8.57 9.57 -7.52
N ILE A 96 8.66 9.04 -6.30
CA ILE A 96 9.72 9.38 -5.36
C ILE A 96 10.95 8.56 -5.71
N ASP A 97 12.00 9.25 -6.16
CA ASP A 97 13.33 8.66 -6.31
C ASP A 97 13.93 8.33 -4.93
N ASP A 98 14.74 7.27 -4.88
CA ASP A 98 15.46 6.83 -3.67
C ASP A 98 14.57 6.62 -2.45
N LEU A 99 13.44 5.94 -2.66
CA LEU A 99 12.44 5.66 -1.62
C LEU A 99 12.98 4.72 -0.54
N ILE A 100 13.96 3.92 -0.90
CA ILE A 100 14.65 2.98 -0.04
C ILE A 100 16.13 3.36 -0.08
N SER A 101 16.77 3.36 1.08
CA SER A 101 18.22 3.53 1.18
C SER A 101 18.75 2.70 2.34
N TRP A 102 19.71 1.83 2.04
CA TRP A 102 20.36 0.97 3.02
C TRP A 102 21.57 1.65 3.64
N SER A 103 21.86 1.35 4.91
CA SER A 103 23.19 1.60 5.44
C SER A 103 24.21 0.64 4.83
N ASP A 104 25.45 1.09 4.69
CA ASP A 104 26.55 0.32 4.07
C ASP A 104 26.77 -1.04 4.75
N ASP A 105 26.57 -1.10 6.07
CA ASP A 105 26.69 -2.30 6.89
C ASP A 105 25.46 -3.21 6.85
N SER A 106 24.41 -2.84 6.11
CA SER A 106 23.13 -3.55 6.01
C SER A 106 22.38 -3.73 7.35
N THR A 107 22.70 -2.95 8.38
CA THR A 107 22.05 -3.04 9.70
C THR A 107 20.84 -2.11 9.83
N SER A 108 20.64 -1.20 8.89
CA SER A 108 19.50 -0.30 8.87
C SER A 108 19.05 0.04 7.45
N VAL A 109 17.76 0.38 7.34
CA VAL A 109 17.16 0.89 6.12
C VAL A 109 16.35 2.13 6.44
N VAL A 110 16.43 3.12 5.55
CA VAL A 110 15.61 4.32 5.61
C VAL A 110 14.61 4.28 4.47
N PHE A 111 13.34 4.42 4.83
CA PHE A 111 12.25 4.63 3.89
C PHE A 111 11.90 6.10 3.82
N GLN A 112 11.91 6.66 2.61
CA GLN A 112 11.51 8.03 2.35
C GLN A 112 10.08 8.09 1.82
N THR A 113 9.28 8.99 2.36
CA THR A 113 7.88 9.23 1.98
C THR A 113 7.61 10.71 1.87
N PRO A 114 6.49 11.14 1.26
CA PRO A 114 6.10 12.56 1.29
C PRO A 114 5.93 13.07 2.73
N SER A 115 5.45 12.22 3.63
CA SER A 115 5.23 12.52 5.06
C SER A 115 6.50 12.57 5.90
N GLY A 116 7.63 12.06 5.41
CA GLY A 116 8.90 12.06 6.12
C GLY A 116 9.74 10.80 5.91
N LYS A 117 10.69 10.58 6.82
CA LYS A 117 11.65 9.47 6.78
C LYS A 117 11.41 8.50 7.93
N PHE A 118 11.42 7.20 7.63
CA PHE A 118 11.30 6.14 8.61
C PHE A 118 12.57 5.28 8.58
N GLN A 119 13.36 5.34 9.65
CA GLN A 119 14.53 4.48 9.81
C GLN A 119 14.15 3.22 10.58
N ILE A 120 14.52 2.06 10.03
CA ILE A 120 14.30 0.76 10.65
C ILE A 120 15.67 0.12 10.90
N SER A 121 15.93 -0.22 12.15
CA SER A 121 17.04 -1.11 12.50
C SER A 121 16.65 -2.55 12.16
N VAL A 122 17.44 -3.19 11.32
CA VAL A 122 17.27 -4.60 10.97
C VAL A 122 17.91 -5.42 12.09
N PRO A 123 17.13 -6.26 12.80
CA PRO A 123 17.71 -7.09 13.84
C PRO A 123 18.78 -7.99 13.24
N GLU A 124 19.97 -8.01 13.86
CA GLU A 124 21.01 -8.96 13.50
C GLU A 124 20.42 -10.36 13.50
N SER A 125 20.68 -11.09 12.42
CA SER A 125 20.28 -12.48 12.36
C SER A 125 21.01 -13.26 13.45
N LYS A 126 20.29 -13.70 14.48
CA LYS A 126 20.65 -14.95 15.13
C LYS A 126 20.44 -16.13 14.17
#